data_AF-A0AAJ1UXU8-F1
#
_entry.id   AF-A0AAJ1UXU8-F1
#
_cell.length_a   1.000
_cell.length_b   1.000
_cell.length_c   1.000
_cell.angle_alpha   90.00
_cell.angle_beta   90.00
_cell.angle_gamma   90.00
#
_symmetry.space_group_name_H-M   'P 1'
#
loop_
_entity.id
_entity.type
_entity.pdbx_description
1 polymer ?
#
loop_
_entity_poly.entity_id
_entity_poly.type
_entity_poly.pdbx_seq_one_letter_code
_entity_poly.pdbx_strand_id
1 'polypeptide(L)'
;MLFFKKKKPEVFVGKGFVPLDRVKELHSKGFTELEIIDMLRREGFSPEEIDRSLTEALKTGITEARHAELPSPPVLELPKIAEPTPTPPRPPHAPAALPAPAQAPPVQAPAVPEPSLPQEYYYPEAYTTEEYVDYIVKEKTSELSEKLNEFMLKYKELEKKISDLHERLSEVSETKFSEQQLIATKIDSFREVVSDVNIRLTSLEKAFKETLPALIESVRALTDLVQRIKREA
;
A
#
# COMPACT_ATOMS: atom_id res chain seq x y z
N MET A 1 29.86 21.98 16.15
CA MET A 1 28.82 22.82 16.80
C MET A 1 27.59 22.86 15.90
N LEU A 2 26.57 22.03 16.15
CA LEU A 2 25.30 22.07 15.43
C LEU A 2 24.36 23.06 16.12
N PHE A 3 23.97 24.12 15.42
CA PHE A 3 23.02 25.12 15.89
C PHE A 3 21.57 24.64 15.69
N PHE A 4 20.95 24.10 16.74
CA PHE A 4 19.49 23.94 16.79
C PHE A 4 18.84 25.28 17.15
N LYS A 5 18.31 25.96 16.13
CA LYS A 5 17.53 27.19 16.27
C LYS A 5 16.12 26.80 16.75
N LYS A 6 15.82 26.97 18.04
CA LYS A 6 14.46 26.83 18.60
C LYS A 6 13.54 27.87 17.97
N LYS A 7 12.64 27.46 17.07
CA LYS A 7 11.51 28.28 16.59
C LYS A 7 10.52 28.47 17.74
N LYS A 8 10.11 29.71 17.98
CA LYS A 8 9.07 30.07 18.96
C LYS A 8 7.69 29.63 18.42
N PRO A 9 6.74 29.25 19.30
CA PRO A 9 5.38 28.94 18.87
C PRO A 9 4.69 30.22 18.39
N GLU A 10 4.43 30.32 17.10
CA GLU A 10 3.59 31.38 16.53
C GLU A 10 2.13 31.05 16.85
N VAL A 11 1.46 31.98 17.53
CA VAL A 11 0.02 31.90 17.78
C VAL A 11 -0.68 32.29 16.48
N PHE A 12 -1.06 31.30 15.68
CA PHE A 12 -1.80 31.52 14.44
C PHE A 12 -3.26 31.85 14.77
N VAL A 13 -3.58 33.14 14.74
CA VAL A 13 -4.97 33.61 14.78
C VAL A 13 -5.58 33.42 13.39
N GLY A 14 -6.70 32.69 13.34
CA GLY A 14 -7.36 32.17 12.13
C GLY A 14 -7.44 33.15 10.95
N LYS A 15 -6.58 32.92 9.96
CA LYS A 15 -6.69 33.50 8.62
C LYS A 15 -7.06 32.39 7.64
N GLY A 16 -8.29 31.88 7.75
CA GLY A 16 -8.97 31.16 6.66
C GLY A 16 -8.27 29.93 6.07
N PHE A 17 -7.30 29.34 6.77
CA PHE A 17 -6.57 28.16 6.33
C PHE A 17 -5.85 27.52 7.51
N VAL A 18 -6.09 26.23 7.76
CA VAL A 18 -5.35 25.45 8.76
C VAL A 18 -4.00 25.07 8.18
N PRO A 19 -2.86 25.53 8.74
CA PRO A 19 -1.55 25.12 8.26
C PRO A 19 -1.37 23.60 8.41
N LEU A 20 -1.02 22.90 7.34
CA LEU A 20 -0.75 21.45 7.35
C LEU A 20 0.31 21.06 8.39
N ASP A 21 1.28 21.96 8.60
CA ASP A 21 2.33 21.80 9.61
C ASP A 21 1.75 21.66 11.02
N ARG A 22 0.63 22.33 11.32
CA ARG A 22 -0.02 22.27 12.63
C ARG A 22 -0.70 20.91 12.87
N VAL A 23 -1.37 20.37 11.85
CA VAL A 23 -1.98 19.03 11.90
C VAL A 23 -0.90 17.97 12.07
N LYS A 24 0.19 18.06 11.29
CA LYS A 24 1.35 17.17 11.42
C LYS A 24 2.00 17.25 12.80
N GLU A 25 2.12 18.46 13.36
CA GLU A 25 2.67 18.67 14.69
C GLU A 25 1.81 17.98 15.78
N LEU A 26 0.48 18.20 15.76
CA LEU A 26 -0.42 17.58 16.72
C LEU A 26 -0.46 16.05 16.57
N HIS A 27 -0.46 15.54 15.33
CA HIS A 27 -0.36 14.12 15.07
C HIS A 27 0.95 13.52 15.59
N SER A 28 2.09 14.19 15.38
CA SER A 28 3.41 13.75 15.87
C SER A 28 3.52 13.74 17.40
N LYS A 29 2.70 14.54 18.08
CA LYS A 29 2.57 14.56 19.55
C LYS A 29 1.69 13.44 20.09
N GLY A 30 1.08 12.63 19.23
CA GLY A 30 0.26 11.47 19.61
C GLY A 30 -1.19 11.80 19.94
N PHE A 31 -1.69 12.98 19.54
CA PHE A 31 -3.11 13.30 19.66
C PHE A 31 -3.93 12.47 18.68
N THR A 32 -5.09 11.98 19.14
CA THR A 32 -6.06 11.31 18.29
C THR A 32 -6.75 12.30 17.37
N GLU A 33 -7.28 11.82 16.25
CA GLU A 33 -7.95 12.65 15.23
C GLU A 33 -9.05 13.55 15.82
N LEU A 34 -9.86 13.01 16.74
CA LEU A 34 -10.91 13.74 17.44
C LEU A 34 -10.35 14.87 18.33
N GLU A 35 -9.22 14.61 19.03
CA GLU A 35 -8.55 15.62 19.86
C GLU A 35 -7.91 16.73 19.01
N ILE A 36 -7.38 16.38 17.84
CA ILE A 36 -6.83 17.34 16.88
C ILE A 36 -7.94 18.28 16.39
N ILE A 37 -9.11 17.74 16.05
CA ILE A 37 -10.27 18.53 15.62
C ILE A 37 -10.70 19.50 16.72
N ASP A 38 -10.78 19.04 17.97
CA ASP A 38 -11.16 19.87 19.11
C ASP A 38 -10.14 20.98 19.41
N MET A 39 -8.85 20.70 19.28
CA MET A 39 -7.80 21.73 19.44
C MET A 39 -7.88 22.77 18.33
N LEU A 40 -8.05 22.36 17.07
CA LEU A 40 -8.15 23.30 15.95
C LEU A 40 -9.43 24.14 15.99
N ARG A 41 -10.54 23.59 16.46
CA ARG A 41 -11.77 24.37 16.72
C ARG A 41 -11.55 25.43 17.79
N ARG A 42 -10.83 25.11 18.88
CA ARG A 42 -10.46 26.08 19.93
C ARG A 42 -9.51 27.17 19.42
N GLU A 43 -8.67 26.83 18.45
CA GLU A 43 -7.77 27.79 17.76
C GLU A 43 -8.53 28.67 16.74
N GLY A 44 -9.82 28.42 16.53
CA GLY A 44 -10.71 29.26 15.72
C GLY A 44 -10.80 28.86 14.24
N PHE A 45 -10.37 27.65 13.90
CA PHE A 45 -10.49 27.13 12.53
C PHE A 45 -11.89 26.57 12.27
N SER A 46 -12.37 26.71 11.03
CA SER A 46 -13.68 26.21 10.64
C SER A 46 -13.66 24.68 10.45
N PRO A 47 -14.81 24.00 10.62
CA PRO A 47 -14.89 22.55 10.44
C PRO A 47 -14.43 22.07 9.05
N GLU A 48 -14.73 22.85 8.01
CA GLU A 48 -14.37 22.53 6.64
C GLU A 48 -12.86 22.63 6.39
N GLU A 49 -12.19 23.61 6.99
CA GLU A 49 -10.74 23.77 6.88
C GLU A 49 -10.00 22.66 7.63
N ILE A 50 -10.53 22.25 8.78
CA ILE A 50 -9.96 21.15 9.58
C ILE A 50 -10.01 19.84 8.79
N ASP A 51 -11.17 19.52 8.21
CA ASP A 51 -11.37 18.29 7.44
C ASP A 51 -10.46 18.23 6.20
N ARG A 52 -10.35 19.34 5.46
CA ARG A 52 -9.44 19.46 4.31
C ARG A 52 -7.99 19.24 4.71
N SER A 53 -7.50 19.94 5.74
CA SER A 53 -6.10 19.85 6.17
C SER A 53 -5.76 18.49 6.78
N LEU A 54 -6.72 17.82 7.42
CA LEU A 54 -6.55 16.47 7.95
C LEU A 54 -6.46 15.43 6.84
N THR A 55 -7.36 15.51 5.85
CA THR A 55 -7.33 14.66 4.66
C THR A 55 -6.01 14.81 3.89
N GLU A 56 -5.54 16.06 3.75
CA GLU A 56 -4.28 16.37 3.06
C GLU A 56 -3.05 15.93 3.87
N ALA A 57 -3.08 16.05 5.20
CA ALA A 57 -2.02 15.56 6.07
C ALA A 57 -1.89 14.03 6.02
N LEU A 58 -3.01 13.30 6.02
CA LEU A 58 -3.02 11.84 5.88
C LEU A 58 -2.49 11.40 4.51
N LYS A 59 -2.91 12.08 3.45
CA LYS A 59 -2.42 11.83 2.09
C LYS A 59 -0.91 12.04 1.98
N THR A 60 -0.38 13.06 2.66
CA THR A 60 1.05 13.40 2.62
C THR A 60 1.89 12.50 3.52
N GLY A 61 1.41 12.15 4.72
CA GLY A 61 2.10 11.29 5.68
C GLY A 61 2.36 9.87 5.18
N ILE A 62 1.50 9.35 4.30
CA ILE A 62 1.67 8.04 3.65
C ILE A 62 2.85 8.06 2.65
N THR A 63 3.16 9.22 2.08
CA THR A 63 4.27 9.41 1.14
C THR A 63 5.62 9.65 1.82
N GLU A 64 5.65 10.35 2.96
CA GLU A 64 6.91 10.64 3.67
C GLU A 64 7.43 9.44 4.50
N ALA A 65 6.56 8.50 4.89
CA ALA A 65 6.95 7.28 5.60
C ALA A 65 7.63 6.20 4.71
N ARG A 66 7.77 6.42 3.40
CA ARG A 66 8.44 5.48 2.47
C ARG A 66 9.93 5.74 2.25
N HIS A 67 10.52 6.75 2.90
CA HIS A 67 11.95 7.08 2.77
C HIS A 67 12.71 7.09 4.11
N ALA A 68 12.22 6.37 5.12
CA ALA A 68 13.04 5.96 6.26
C ALA A 68 13.30 4.47 6.15
N GLU A 69 14.56 4.09 5.94
CA GLU A 69 15.05 2.71 6.05
C GLU A 69 14.54 2.08 7.35
N LEU A 70 13.79 0.98 7.22
CA LEU A 70 13.47 0.08 8.32
C LEU A 70 13.74 -1.36 7.87
N PRO A 71 14.26 -2.20 8.78
CA PRO A 71 14.67 -3.56 8.52
C PRO A 71 13.46 -4.45 8.20
N SER A 72 13.70 -5.43 7.35
CA SER A 72 12.77 -6.51 6.98
C SER A 72 11.99 -7.06 8.18
N PRO A 73 10.66 -7.20 8.09
CA PRO A 73 9.86 -7.81 9.15
C PRO A 73 10.14 -9.32 9.26
N PRO A 74 10.07 -9.89 10.48
CA PRO A 74 10.13 -11.33 10.66
C PRO A 74 8.88 -11.96 10.04
N VAL A 75 9.10 -13.08 9.36
CA VAL A 75 8.06 -13.96 8.82
C VAL A 75 7.14 -14.39 9.97
N LEU A 76 5.90 -13.92 9.95
CA LEU A 76 4.82 -14.48 10.77
C LEU A 76 4.41 -15.82 10.15
N GLU A 77 4.68 -16.90 10.87
CA GLU A 77 4.14 -18.22 10.56
C GLU A 77 2.61 -18.17 10.55
N LEU A 78 2.05 -18.65 9.44
CA LEU A 78 0.63 -18.81 9.21
C LEU A 78 0.07 -19.89 10.16
N PRO A 79 -1.00 -19.63 10.93
CA PRO A 79 -1.71 -20.70 11.63
C PRO A 79 -2.40 -21.61 10.61
N LYS A 80 -2.07 -22.91 10.66
CA LYS A 80 -2.79 -23.98 9.93
C LYS A 80 -4.27 -23.92 10.30
N ILE A 81 -5.11 -23.70 9.29
CA ILE A 81 -6.56 -23.81 9.37
C ILE A 81 -6.89 -25.28 9.69
N ALA A 82 -7.41 -25.52 10.89
CA ALA A 82 -7.97 -26.79 11.29
C ALA A 82 -9.36 -26.99 10.65
N GLU A 83 -9.63 -28.23 10.26
CA GLU A 83 -10.89 -28.69 9.67
C GLU A 83 -12.11 -28.33 10.53
N PRO A 84 -13.26 -28.02 9.91
CA PRO A 84 -14.49 -27.74 10.63
C PRO A 84 -15.08 -29.03 11.23
N THR A 85 -15.13 -29.07 12.56
CA THR A 85 -15.89 -30.05 13.34
C THR A 85 -17.38 -29.71 13.32
N PRO A 86 -18.29 -30.69 13.22
CA PRO A 86 -19.73 -30.45 13.20
C PRO A 86 -20.26 -30.07 14.59
N THR A 87 -20.83 -28.88 14.70
CA THR A 87 -21.54 -28.40 15.90
C THR A 87 -22.93 -29.04 16.06
N PRO A 88 -23.34 -29.39 17.30
CA PRO A 88 -24.66 -29.98 17.60
C PRO A 88 -25.82 -28.96 17.53
N PRO A 89 -27.08 -29.43 17.39
CA PRO A 89 -28.25 -28.58 17.20
C PRO A 89 -28.67 -27.85 18.49
N ARG A 90 -28.91 -26.54 18.35
CA ARG A 90 -29.39 -25.63 19.40
C ARG A 90 -30.92 -25.74 19.54
N PRO A 91 -31.49 -25.82 20.76
CA PRO A 91 -32.94 -25.83 20.97
C PRO A 91 -33.57 -24.45 20.75
N PRO A 92 -34.89 -24.38 20.46
CA PRO A 92 -35.61 -23.15 20.19
C PRO A 92 -35.86 -22.34 21.46
N HIS A 93 -35.38 -21.09 21.50
CA HIS A 93 -35.74 -20.13 22.54
C HIS A 93 -37.12 -19.52 22.24
N ALA A 94 -38.00 -19.65 23.22
CA ALA A 94 -39.30 -19.01 23.31
C ALA A 94 -39.19 -17.47 23.41
N PRO A 95 -40.22 -16.72 22.98
CA PRO A 95 -40.24 -15.27 23.15
C PRO A 95 -40.38 -14.87 24.62
N ALA A 96 -39.42 -14.10 25.12
CA ALA A 96 -39.47 -13.46 26.42
C ALA A 96 -40.55 -12.37 26.42
N ALA A 97 -41.52 -12.52 27.33
CA ALA A 97 -42.54 -11.53 27.61
C ALA A 97 -41.93 -10.28 28.27
N LEU A 98 -42.32 -9.10 27.80
CA LEU A 98 -42.07 -7.82 28.44
C LEU A 98 -42.86 -7.72 29.75
N PRO A 99 -42.28 -7.22 30.85
CA PRO A 99 -43.02 -6.89 32.06
C PRO A 99 -43.83 -5.59 31.86
N ALA A 100 -45.11 -5.67 32.19
CA ALA A 100 -46.04 -4.54 32.24
C ALA A 100 -45.60 -3.49 33.29
N PRO A 101 -45.73 -2.18 33.01
CA PRO A 101 -45.55 -1.16 34.03
C PRO A 101 -46.75 -1.12 34.99
N ALA A 102 -46.42 -0.95 36.27
CA ALA A 102 -47.33 -0.91 37.39
C ALA A 102 -48.32 0.25 37.32
N GLN A 103 -49.56 -0.03 37.73
CA GLN A 103 -50.64 0.92 37.92
C GLN A 103 -50.30 1.90 39.06
N ALA A 104 -50.38 3.19 38.78
CA ALA A 104 -50.40 4.26 39.78
C ALA A 104 -51.86 4.52 40.22
N PRO A 105 -52.10 4.94 41.49
CA PRO A 105 -53.43 5.20 42.02
C PRO A 105 -54.10 6.46 41.41
N PRO A 106 -55.44 6.50 41.32
CA PRO A 106 -56.17 7.63 40.74
C PRO A 106 -56.17 8.82 41.70
N VAL A 107 -55.60 9.95 41.26
CA VAL A 107 -55.78 11.25 41.90
C VAL A 107 -57.00 11.92 41.27
N GLN A 108 -58.05 12.14 42.06
CA GLN A 108 -59.21 12.96 41.68
C GLN A 108 -58.76 14.42 41.57
N ALA A 109 -58.70 14.94 40.35
CA ALA A 109 -58.59 16.37 40.11
C ALA A 109 -60.00 16.99 40.00
N PRO A 110 -60.21 18.25 40.44
CA PRO A 110 -61.49 18.95 40.32
C PRO A 110 -61.84 19.21 38.84
N ALA A 111 -63.10 18.96 38.48
CA ALA A 111 -63.65 19.28 37.17
C ALA A 111 -63.61 20.80 36.91
N VAL A 112 -62.79 21.21 35.94
CA VAL A 112 -62.79 22.58 35.40
C VAL A 112 -63.71 22.58 34.17
N PRO A 113 -64.64 23.55 34.01
CA PRO A 113 -65.55 23.60 32.88
C PRO A 113 -64.81 23.75 31.56
N GLU A 114 -65.12 22.87 30.61
CA GLU A 114 -64.61 22.84 29.24
C GLU A 114 -65.25 23.99 28.44
N PRO A 115 -64.49 25.00 27.97
CA PRO A 115 -65.01 25.97 27.03
C PRO A 115 -65.07 25.31 25.64
N SER A 116 -66.28 25.14 25.13
CA SER A 116 -66.55 24.77 23.74
C SER A 116 -65.94 25.82 22.80
N LEU A 117 -64.76 25.51 22.26
CA LEU A 117 -64.16 26.27 21.17
C LEU A 117 -64.92 25.97 19.87
N PRO A 118 -65.23 27.00 19.06
CA PRO A 118 -65.90 26.83 17.77
C PRO A 118 -65.06 25.98 16.82
N GLN A 119 -65.72 24.98 16.22
CA GLN A 119 -65.30 24.32 15.00
C GLN A 119 -65.08 25.32 13.87
N GLU A 120 -64.33 24.86 12.86
CA GLU A 120 -64.05 25.49 11.56
C GLU A 120 -62.80 26.36 11.48
N TYR A 121 -61.65 25.69 11.61
CA TYR A 121 -60.53 25.98 10.70
C TYR A 121 -60.52 24.93 9.59
N TYR A 122 -61.26 25.26 8.53
CA TYR A 122 -61.09 24.68 7.20
C TYR A 122 -59.67 25.06 6.73
N TYR A 123 -58.71 24.16 6.89
CA TYR A 123 -57.43 24.32 6.22
C TYR A 123 -57.67 24.09 4.72
N PRO A 124 -57.38 25.07 3.86
CA PRO A 124 -57.47 24.88 2.43
C PRO A 124 -56.43 23.84 2.02
N GLU A 125 -56.89 22.87 1.23
CA GLU A 125 -56.13 21.93 0.38
C GLU A 125 -54.65 21.81 0.72
N ALA A 126 -54.33 20.71 1.40
CA ALA A 126 -52.99 20.15 1.41
C ALA A 126 -52.46 20.11 -0.03
N TYR A 127 -51.57 21.06 -0.34
CA TYR A 127 -50.55 20.84 -1.36
C TYR A 127 -49.77 19.60 -0.89
N THR A 128 -50.20 18.47 -1.44
CA THR A 128 -49.59 17.15 -1.56
C THR A 128 -48.12 17.10 -1.14
N THR A 129 -47.88 17.01 0.17
CA THR A 129 -46.54 16.72 0.71
C THR A 129 -45.92 15.48 0.08
N GLU A 130 -46.76 14.55 -0.39
CA GLU A 130 -46.39 13.34 -1.12
C GLU A 130 -45.75 13.63 -2.49
N GLU A 131 -46.29 14.57 -3.29
CA GLU A 131 -45.72 14.89 -4.61
C GLU A 131 -44.35 15.57 -4.48
N TYR A 132 -44.16 16.40 -3.46
CA TYR A 132 -42.86 17.01 -3.17
C TYR A 132 -41.83 15.97 -2.69
N VAL A 133 -42.25 15.01 -1.86
CA VAL A 133 -41.40 13.89 -1.44
C VAL A 133 -41.03 13.02 -2.64
N ASP A 134 -41.97 12.70 -3.52
CA ASP A 134 -41.71 11.93 -4.74
C ASP A 134 -40.73 12.64 -5.68
N TYR A 135 -40.84 13.96 -5.81
CA TYR A 135 -39.88 14.76 -6.58
C TYR A 135 -38.47 14.66 -5.98
N ILE A 136 -38.31 14.85 -4.67
CA ILE A 136 -37.00 14.73 -4.00
C ILE A 136 -36.43 13.33 -4.13
N VAL A 137 -37.25 12.30 -3.90
CA VAL A 137 -36.83 10.90 -4.01
C VAL A 137 -36.38 10.60 -5.44
N LYS A 138 -37.11 11.06 -6.45
CA LYS A 138 -36.75 10.89 -7.85
C LYS A 138 -35.46 11.62 -8.20
N GLU A 139 -35.30 12.87 -7.76
CA GLU A 139 -34.09 13.66 -7.97
C GLU A 139 -32.86 12.98 -7.35
N LYS A 140 -32.96 12.56 -6.07
CA LYS A 140 -31.87 11.87 -5.38
C LYS A 140 -31.56 10.48 -5.94
N THR A 141 -32.58 9.75 -6.37
CA THR A 141 -32.38 8.44 -7.02
C THR A 141 -31.72 8.62 -8.39
N SER A 142 -32.06 9.67 -9.13
CA SER A 142 -31.41 9.99 -10.41
C SER A 142 -29.94 10.37 -10.21
N GLU A 143 -29.63 11.28 -9.29
CA GLU A 143 -28.25 11.65 -8.93
C GLU A 143 -27.42 10.41 -8.51
N LEU A 144 -28.01 9.51 -7.72
CA LEU A 144 -27.35 8.28 -7.29
C LEU A 144 -27.12 7.32 -8.46
N SER A 145 -28.11 7.18 -9.35
CA SER A 145 -28.00 6.34 -10.54
C SER A 145 -26.89 6.81 -11.47
N GLU A 146 -26.76 8.13 -11.68
CA GLU A 146 -25.69 8.73 -12.47
C GLU A 146 -24.31 8.45 -11.87
N LYS A 147 -24.14 8.67 -10.56
CA LYS A 147 -22.89 8.37 -9.86
C LYS A 147 -22.54 6.88 -9.89
N LEU A 148 -23.53 6.01 -9.74
CA LEU A 148 -23.33 4.56 -9.83
C LEU A 148 -22.88 4.15 -11.24
N ASN A 149 -23.45 4.77 -12.27
CA ASN A 149 -23.05 4.50 -13.65
C ASN A 149 -21.62 4.99 -13.93
N GLU A 150 -21.25 6.19 -13.46
CA GLU A 150 -19.88 6.69 -13.54
C GLU A 150 -18.89 5.76 -12.82
N PHE A 151 -19.26 5.27 -11.63
CA PHE A 151 -18.47 4.31 -10.89
C PHE A 151 -18.29 2.99 -11.66
N MET A 152 -19.36 2.46 -12.26
CA MET A 152 -19.30 1.24 -13.07
C MET A 152 -18.40 1.40 -14.30
N LEU A 153 -18.41 2.58 -14.95
CA LEU A 153 -17.51 2.88 -16.06
C LEU A 153 -16.04 2.92 -15.60
N LYS A 154 -15.77 3.61 -14.48
CA LYS A 154 -14.42 3.66 -13.87
C LYS A 154 -13.94 2.28 -13.45
N TYR A 155 -14.82 1.44 -12.90
CA TYR A 155 -14.51 0.07 -12.52
C TYR A 155 -14.11 -0.77 -13.73
N LYS A 156 -14.87 -0.70 -14.83
CA LYS A 156 -14.53 -1.39 -16.09
C LYS A 156 -13.21 -0.89 -16.68
N GLU A 157 -12.93 0.40 -16.63
CA GLU A 157 -11.65 0.95 -17.07
C GLU A 157 -10.48 0.44 -16.21
N LEU A 158 -10.69 0.35 -14.89
CA LEU A 158 -9.70 -0.19 -13.96
C LEU A 158 -9.45 -1.68 -14.22
N GLU A 159 -10.49 -2.47 -14.41
CA GLU A 159 -10.38 -3.90 -14.75
C GLU A 159 -9.60 -4.10 -16.05
N LYS A 160 -9.89 -3.28 -17.07
CA LYS A 160 -9.11 -3.27 -18.31
C LYS A 160 -7.64 -2.93 -18.07
N LYS A 161 -7.33 -1.90 -17.28
CA LYS A 161 -5.94 -1.53 -16.94
C LYS A 161 -5.22 -2.65 -16.19
N ILE A 162 -5.91 -3.35 -15.29
CA ILE A 162 -5.36 -4.50 -14.56
C ILE A 162 -5.06 -5.64 -15.54
N SER A 163 -5.97 -5.92 -16.49
CA SER A 163 -5.75 -6.91 -17.55
C SER A 163 -4.54 -6.56 -18.42
N ASP A 164 -4.46 -5.31 -18.91
CA ASP A 164 -3.34 -4.83 -19.74
C ASP A 164 -2.00 -4.90 -18.96
N LEU A 165 -2.01 -4.60 -17.66
CA LEU A 165 -0.84 -4.76 -16.79
C LEU A 165 -0.43 -6.21 -16.63
N HIS A 166 -1.39 -7.13 -16.50
CA HIS A 166 -1.10 -8.55 -16.38
C HIS A 166 -0.46 -9.11 -17.65
N GLU A 167 -0.98 -8.72 -18.82
CA GLU A 167 -0.42 -9.09 -20.12
C GLU A 167 1.03 -8.58 -20.28
N ARG A 168 1.27 -7.29 -20.01
CA ARG A 168 2.62 -6.70 -20.04
C ARG A 168 3.57 -7.36 -19.06
N LEU A 169 3.09 -7.68 -17.85
CA LEU A 169 3.91 -8.37 -16.85
C LEU A 169 4.29 -9.78 -17.31
N SER A 170 3.35 -10.48 -17.96
CA SER A 170 3.61 -11.80 -18.54
C SER A 170 4.65 -11.73 -19.65
N GLU A 171 4.51 -10.78 -20.59
CA GLU A 171 5.46 -10.58 -21.70
C GLU A 171 6.86 -10.24 -21.18
N VAL A 172 6.97 -9.36 -20.19
CA VAL A 172 8.25 -9.02 -19.56
C VAL A 172 8.85 -10.24 -18.84
N SER A 173 8.04 -11.03 -18.15
CA SER A 173 8.47 -12.24 -17.46
C SER A 173 9.04 -13.28 -18.45
N GLU A 174 8.34 -13.53 -19.55
CA GLU A 174 8.78 -14.47 -20.60
C GLU A 174 10.06 -13.97 -21.29
N THR A 175 10.13 -12.68 -21.62
CA THR A 175 11.33 -12.07 -22.21
C THR A 175 12.53 -12.23 -21.28
N LYS A 176 12.37 -11.94 -19.98
CA LYS A 176 13.44 -12.08 -18.99
C LYS A 176 13.88 -13.52 -18.81
N PHE A 177 12.94 -14.46 -18.82
CA PHE A 177 13.28 -15.89 -18.76
C PHE A 177 14.08 -16.32 -19.99
N SER A 178 13.68 -15.88 -21.19
CA SER A 178 14.40 -16.19 -22.44
C SER A 178 15.82 -15.59 -22.47
N GLU A 179 16.00 -14.36 -21.98
CA GLU A 179 17.31 -13.70 -21.86
C GLU A 179 18.21 -14.47 -20.89
N GLN A 180 17.68 -14.87 -19.73
CA GLN A 180 18.42 -15.64 -18.74
C GLN A 180 18.83 -17.01 -19.29
N GLN A 181 17.93 -17.68 -20.01
CA GLN A 181 18.23 -18.96 -20.66
C GLN A 181 19.33 -18.82 -21.71
N LEU A 182 19.29 -17.76 -22.53
CA LEU A 182 20.33 -17.47 -23.51
C LEU A 182 21.69 -17.18 -22.85
N ILE A 183 21.69 -16.43 -21.74
CA ILE A 183 22.92 -16.19 -20.95
C ILE A 183 23.46 -17.51 -20.38
N ALA A 184 22.60 -18.37 -19.83
CA ALA A 184 23.01 -19.67 -19.33
C ALA A 184 23.66 -20.53 -20.43
N THR A 185 23.02 -20.63 -21.61
CA THR A 185 23.58 -21.34 -22.77
C THR A 185 24.91 -20.74 -23.21
N LYS A 186 25.06 -19.42 -23.20
CA LYS A 186 26.34 -18.77 -23.53
C LYS A 186 27.42 -19.09 -22.49
N ILE A 187 27.10 -19.13 -21.21
CA ILE A 187 28.03 -19.51 -20.14
C ILE A 187 28.50 -20.96 -20.33
N ASP A 188 27.59 -21.87 -20.66
CA ASP A 188 27.93 -23.27 -20.93
C ASP A 188 28.85 -23.39 -22.14
N SER A 189 28.56 -22.69 -23.25
CA SER A 189 29.44 -22.67 -24.42
C SER A 189 30.82 -22.08 -24.12
N PHE A 190 30.89 -21.05 -23.26
CA PHE A 190 32.14 -20.46 -22.84
C PHE A 190 32.94 -21.43 -21.97
N ARG A 191 32.27 -22.20 -21.10
CA ARG A 191 32.90 -23.25 -20.29
C ARG A 191 33.54 -24.33 -21.16
N GLU A 192 32.88 -24.73 -22.25
CA GLU A 192 33.44 -25.67 -23.23
C GLU A 192 34.72 -25.10 -23.88
N VAL A 193 34.67 -23.85 -24.38
CA VAL A 193 35.84 -23.19 -24.96
C VAL A 193 37.00 -23.07 -23.96
N VAL A 194 36.72 -22.72 -22.71
CA VAL A 194 37.73 -22.65 -21.65
C VAL A 194 38.32 -24.04 -21.35
N SER A 195 37.48 -25.08 -21.37
CA SER A 195 37.94 -26.47 -21.22
C SER A 195 38.88 -26.89 -22.34
N ASP A 196 38.55 -26.58 -23.59
CA ASP A 196 39.39 -26.85 -24.76
C ASP A 196 40.73 -26.10 -24.68
N VAL A 197 40.70 -24.83 -24.27
CA VAL A 197 41.92 -24.04 -24.04
C VAL A 197 42.77 -24.69 -22.95
N ASN A 198 42.18 -25.15 -21.87
CA ASN A 198 42.90 -25.83 -20.79
C ASN A 198 43.56 -27.14 -21.26
N ILE A 199 42.87 -27.92 -22.10
CA ILE A 199 43.44 -29.14 -22.72
C ILE A 199 44.64 -28.79 -23.61
N ARG A 200 44.51 -27.77 -24.47
CA ARG A 200 45.61 -27.30 -25.33
C ARG A 200 46.79 -26.77 -24.52
N LEU A 201 46.53 -25.99 -23.48
CA LEU A 201 47.56 -25.47 -22.58
C LEU A 201 48.32 -26.62 -21.91
N THR A 202 47.60 -27.63 -21.42
CA THR A 202 48.21 -28.82 -20.79
C THR A 202 49.05 -29.62 -21.80
N SER A 203 48.57 -29.77 -23.03
CA SER A 203 49.34 -30.41 -24.10
C SER A 203 50.59 -29.62 -24.47
N LEU A 204 50.50 -28.29 -24.51
CA LEU A 204 51.62 -27.40 -24.80
C LEU A 204 52.66 -27.43 -23.67
N GLU A 205 52.20 -27.43 -22.41
CA GLU A 205 53.06 -27.61 -21.24
C GLU A 205 53.80 -28.94 -21.30
N LYS A 206 53.13 -30.02 -21.69
CA LYS A 206 53.75 -31.34 -21.87
C LYS A 206 54.81 -31.32 -22.98
N ALA A 207 54.49 -30.75 -24.13
CA ALA A 207 55.46 -30.61 -25.23
C ALA A 207 56.66 -29.75 -24.83
N PHE A 208 56.45 -28.69 -24.05
CA PHE A 208 57.53 -27.86 -23.53
C PHE A 208 58.42 -28.63 -22.55
N LYS A 209 57.82 -29.43 -21.65
CA LYS A 209 58.56 -30.31 -20.73
C LYS A 209 59.39 -31.36 -21.46
N GLU A 210 58.89 -31.91 -22.57
CA GLU A 210 59.61 -32.91 -23.38
C GLU A 210 60.72 -32.29 -24.24
N THR A 211 60.51 -31.08 -24.78
CA THR A 211 61.49 -30.40 -25.65
C THR A 211 62.58 -29.66 -24.89
N LEU A 212 62.31 -29.20 -23.66
CA LEU A 212 63.27 -28.46 -22.83
C LEU A 212 64.61 -29.20 -22.64
N PRO A 213 64.65 -30.50 -22.26
CA PRO A 213 65.91 -31.23 -22.10
C PRO A 213 66.74 -31.29 -23.39
N ALA A 214 66.11 -31.59 -24.52
CA ALA A 214 66.78 -31.63 -25.82
C ALA A 214 67.34 -30.25 -26.23
N LEU A 215 66.59 -29.18 -25.94
CA LEU A 215 67.06 -27.81 -26.18
C LEU A 215 68.28 -27.48 -25.30
N ILE A 216 68.24 -27.80 -24.01
CA ILE A 216 69.37 -27.60 -23.08
C ILE A 216 70.60 -28.36 -23.55
N GLU A 217 70.43 -29.60 -24.02
CA GLU A 217 71.52 -30.43 -24.55
C GLU A 217 72.10 -29.85 -25.85
N SER A 218 71.26 -29.36 -26.76
CA SER A 218 71.71 -28.70 -28.00
C SER A 218 72.50 -27.41 -27.74
N VAL A 219 72.07 -26.59 -26.77
CA VAL A 219 72.77 -25.36 -26.39
C VAL A 219 74.10 -25.67 -25.70
N ARG A 220 74.16 -26.71 -24.85
CA ARG A 220 75.43 -27.19 -24.26
C ARG A 220 76.39 -27.69 -25.34
N ALA A 221 75.94 -28.54 -26.25
CA ALA A 221 76.75 -29.06 -27.35
C ALA A 221 77.31 -27.93 -28.24
N LEU A 222 76.49 -26.92 -28.54
CA LEU A 222 76.93 -25.73 -29.28
C LEU A 222 77.98 -24.91 -28.49
N THR A 223 77.77 -24.75 -27.18
CA THR A 223 78.73 -24.06 -26.31
C THR A 223 80.07 -24.79 -26.29
N ASP A 224 80.07 -26.11 -26.18
CA ASP A 224 81.27 -26.94 -26.22
C ASP A 224 81.99 -26.87 -27.58
N LEU A 225 81.22 -26.86 -28.68
CA LEU A 225 81.75 -26.70 -30.03
C LEU A 225 82.46 -25.35 -30.21
N VAL A 226 81.82 -24.27 -29.77
CA VAL A 226 82.40 -22.92 -29.83
C VAL A 226 83.67 -22.84 -28.97
N GLN A 227 83.68 -23.46 -27.79
CA GLN A 227 84.88 -23.52 -26.94
C GLN A 227 86.03 -24.31 -27.58
N ARG A 228 85.73 -25.40 -28.29
CA ARG A 228 86.75 -26.15 -29.05
C ARG A 228 87.35 -25.32 -30.17
N ILE A 229 86.50 -24.68 -30.98
CA ILE A 229 86.95 -23.80 -32.07
C ILE A 229 87.85 -22.68 -31.53
N LYS A 230 87.48 -22.08 -30.38
CA LYS A 230 88.30 -21.03 -29.74
C LYS A 230 89.65 -21.53 -29.20
N ARG A 231 89.83 -22.83 -28.97
CA ARG A 231 91.12 -23.41 -28.55
C ARG A 231 92.03 -23.75 -29.73
N GLU A 232 91.44 -24.07 -30.88
CA GLU A 232 92.17 -24.47 -32.08
C GLU A 232 92.56 -23.27 -32.98
N ALA A 233 91.90 -22.12 -32.80
CA ALA A 233 92.25 -20.83 -33.41
C ALA A 233 93.17 -19.99 -32.52
#